data_AF-A0A819YWE7-F1
#
_entry.id   AF-A0A819YWE7-F1
#
_cell.length_a   1.000
_cell.length_b   1.000
_cell.length_c   1.000
_cell.angle_alpha   90.00
_cell.angle_beta   90.00
_cell.angle_gamma   90.00
#
_symmetry.space_group_name_H-M   'P 1'
#
loop_
_entity.id
_entity.type
_entity.pdbx_description
1 polymer ?
#
loop_
_entity_poly.entity_id
_entity_poly.type
_entity_poly.pdbx_seq_one_letter_code
_entity_poly.pdbx_strand_id
1 'polypeptide(L)'
;MVNNPDFTRFATRPSAVFWPQLLTIPIGFAVTCFFGVIVGSSSNVIFGQPIWNPLDLLSKLLDSQPSAGTRAGVFFISLAFALAQLGVNIAANSISAGSDLTALLP
;
A
#
# COMPACT_ATOMS: atom_id res chain seq x y z
N MET A 1 -9.78 0.16 11.69
CA MET A 1 -10.72 0.66 10.66
C MET A 1 -11.63 1.71 11.30
N VAL A 2 -11.12 2.93 11.50
CA VAL A 2 -11.85 4.02 12.17
C VAL A 2 -12.37 5.07 11.17
N ASN A 3 -11.77 5.20 9.98
CA ASN A 3 -12.22 6.14 8.93
C ASN A 3 -13.42 5.64 8.09
N ASN A 4 -13.85 4.40 8.29
CA ASN A 4 -14.88 3.79 7.45
C ASN A 4 -16.20 4.57 7.44
N PRO A 5 -16.65 5.19 8.57
CA PRO A 5 -17.82 6.06 8.59
C PRO A 5 -17.73 7.26 7.63
N ASP A 6 -16.54 7.84 7.43
CA ASP A 6 -16.34 9.01 6.56
C ASP A 6 -16.55 8.67 5.07
N PHE A 7 -16.17 7.47 4.64
CA PHE A 7 -16.43 6.98 3.28
C PHE A 7 -17.89 6.55 3.08
N THR A 8 -18.55 6.07 4.13
CA THR A 8 -19.97 5.70 4.07
C THR A 8 -20.92 6.88 4.05
N ARG A 9 -20.47 8.11 4.38
CA ARG A 9 -21.28 9.33 4.27
C ARG A 9 -21.77 9.61 2.84
N PHE A 10 -21.02 9.16 1.83
CA PHE A 10 -21.40 9.30 0.42
C PHE A 10 -22.22 8.11 -0.11
N ALA A 11 -22.44 7.07 0.71
CA ALA A 11 -23.24 5.91 0.31
C ALA A 11 -24.73 6.22 0.41
N THR A 12 -25.47 6.04 -0.69
CA THR A 12 -26.91 6.32 -0.78
C THR A 12 -27.75 5.47 0.19
N ARG A 13 -27.21 4.32 0.64
CA ARG A 13 -27.82 3.41 1.62
C ARG A 13 -26.73 2.74 2.48
N PRO A 14 -26.93 2.52 3.79
CA PRO A 14 -25.97 1.82 4.66
C PRO A 14 -25.61 0.41 4.18
N SER A 15 -26.54 -0.28 3.51
CA SER A 15 -26.33 -1.62 2.93
C SER A 15 -25.48 -1.61 1.65
N ALA A 16 -25.26 -0.45 1.02
CA ALA A 16 -24.50 -0.33 -0.22
C ALA A 16 -22.98 -0.51 -0.02
N VAL A 17 -22.52 -0.52 1.24
CA VAL A 17 -21.10 -0.59 1.62
C VAL A 17 -20.61 -2.03 1.75
N PHE A 18 -21.53 -2.96 2.05
CA PHE A 18 -21.21 -4.36 2.32
C PHE A 18 -20.57 -5.07 1.12
N TRP A 19 -21.18 -4.95 -0.07
CA TRP A 19 -20.70 -5.60 -1.28
C TRP A 19 -19.34 -5.07 -1.76
N PRO A 20 -19.11 -3.74 -1.82
CA PRO A 20 -17.79 -3.19 -2.13
C PRO A 20 -16.72 -3.64 -1.14
N GLN A 21 -16.96 -3.62 0.17
CA GLN A 21 -15.96 -4.07 1.14
C GLN A 21 -15.66 -5.55 1.04
N LEU A 22 -16.70 -6.38 0.95
CA LEU A 22 -16.58 -7.83 0.90
C LEU A 22 -15.80 -8.29 -0.33
N LEU A 23 -15.86 -7.57 -1.44
CA LEU A 23 -15.11 -7.91 -2.65
C LEU A 23 -13.74 -7.22 -2.69
N THR A 24 -13.68 -5.91 -2.41
CA THR A 24 -12.45 -5.11 -2.59
C THR A 24 -11.36 -5.52 -1.60
N ILE A 25 -11.70 -5.86 -0.36
CA ILE A 25 -10.72 -6.26 0.65
C ILE A 25 -10.02 -7.57 0.27
N PRO A 26 -10.73 -8.70 0.05
CA PRO A 26 -10.07 -9.96 -0.28
C PRO A 26 -9.41 -9.93 -1.66
N ILE A 27 -9.98 -9.24 -2.65
CA ILE A 27 -9.36 -9.13 -3.98
C ILE A 27 -8.08 -8.29 -3.88
N GLY A 28 -8.12 -7.13 -3.22
CA GLY A 28 -6.94 -6.28 -3.04
C GLY A 28 -5.83 -7.01 -2.27
N PHE A 29 -6.21 -7.75 -1.23
CA PHE A 29 -5.27 -8.58 -0.47
C PHE A 29 -4.70 -9.72 -1.32
N ALA A 30 -5.53 -10.45 -2.06
CA ALA A 30 -5.09 -11.55 -2.91
C ALA A 30 -4.11 -11.08 -4.00
N VAL A 31 -4.40 -9.96 -4.67
CA VAL A 31 -3.51 -9.37 -5.68
C VAL A 31 -2.18 -8.95 -5.06
N THR A 32 -2.22 -8.26 -3.90
CA THR A 32 -1.02 -7.81 -3.21
C THR A 32 -0.15 -8.99 -2.77
N CYS A 33 -0.76 -10.02 -2.17
CA CYS A 33 -0.06 -11.24 -1.77
C CYS A 33 0.53 -11.99 -2.97
N PHE A 34 -0.21 -12.08 -4.07
CA PHE A 34 0.26 -12.73 -5.29
C PHE A 34 1.56 -12.08 -5.80
N PHE A 35 1.59 -10.75 -5.92
CA PHE A 35 2.81 -10.04 -6.31
C PHE A 35 3.92 -10.15 -5.27
N GLY A 36 3.60 -10.08 -3.97
CA GLY A 36 4.57 -10.24 -2.89
C GLY A 36 5.29 -11.60 -2.93
N VAL A 37 4.54 -12.68 -3.15
CA VAL A 37 5.10 -14.04 -3.29
C VAL A 37 5.96 -14.17 -4.54
N ILE A 38 5.52 -13.62 -5.69
CA ILE A 38 6.32 -13.65 -6.93
C ILE A 38 7.64 -12.91 -6.75
N VAL A 39 7.60 -11.70 -6.18
CA VAL A 39 8.78 -10.86 -5.96
C VAL A 39 9.74 -11.52 -4.96
N GLY A 40 9.22 -12.02 -3.83
CA GLY A 40 10.03 -12.75 -2.84
C GLY A 40 10.60 -14.06 -3.37
N SER A 41 9.85 -14.81 -4.19
CA SER A 41 10.35 -16.01 -4.85
C SER A 41 11.44 -15.68 -5.86
N SER A 42 11.28 -14.60 -6.62
CA SER A 42 12.27 -14.15 -7.59
C SER A 42 13.56 -13.71 -6.90
N SER A 43 13.47 -13.09 -5.72
CA SER A 43 14.66 -12.73 -4.95
C SER A 43 15.50 -13.94 -4.54
N ASN A 44 14.86 -15.07 -4.23
CA ASN A 44 15.58 -16.31 -3.92
C ASN A 44 16.37 -16.83 -5.12
N VAL A 45 15.83 -16.70 -6.33
CA VAL A 45 16.53 -17.07 -7.58
C VAL A 45 17.73 -16.16 -7.85
N ILE A 46 17.61 -14.85 -7.56
CA ILE A 46 18.65 -13.85 -7.86
C ILE A 46 19.74 -13.81 -6.77
N PHE A 47 19.34 -13.88 -5.51
CA PHE A 47 20.22 -13.63 -4.35
C PHE A 47 20.47 -14.87 -3.47
N GLY A 48 19.89 -16.02 -3.81
CA GLY A 48 20.02 -17.26 -3.04
C GLY A 48 19.25 -17.30 -1.71
N GLN A 49 18.45 -16.25 -1.42
CA GLN A 49 17.62 -16.16 -0.22
C GLN A 49 16.35 -15.33 -0.50
N PRO A 50 15.20 -15.72 0.09
CA PRO A 50 13.97 -14.94 -0.04
C PRO A 50 14.06 -13.65 0.79
N ILE A 51 13.81 -12.51 0.15
CA ILE A 51 13.77 -11.19 0.77
C ILE A 51 12.31 -10.73 0.72
N TRP A 52 11.67 -10.69 1.89
CA TRP A 52 10.26 -10.35 2.01
C TRP A 52 10.02 -8.85 2.16
N ASN A 53 11.00 -8.11 2.67
CA ASN A 53 10.92 -6.67 2.78
C ASN A 53 11.27 -6.02 1.42
N PRO A 54 10.32 -5.33 0.76
CA PRO A 54 10.56 -4.74 -0.55
C PRO A 54 11.64 -3.65 -0.52
N LEU A 55 11.81 -2.92 0.59
CA LEU A 55 12.86 -1.90 0.69
C LEU A 55 14.25 -2.52 0.78
N ASP A 56 14.38 -3.65 1.49
CA ASP A 56 15.64 -4.40 1.57
C ASP A 56 15.98 -5.01 0.21
N LEU A 57 14.97 -5.50 -0.52
CA LEU A 57 15.14 -6.02 -1.87
C LEU A 57 15.65 -4.96 -2.86
N LEU A 58 15.08 -3.76 -2.83
CA LEU A 58 15.49 -2.64 -3.68
C LEU A 58 16.91 -2.17 -3.35
N SER A 59 17.26 -2.13 -2.06
CA SER A 59 18.62 -1.82 -1.60
C SER A 59 19.61 -2.87 -2.10
N LYS A 60 19.27 -4.15 -1.96
CA LYS A 60 20.10 -5.26 -2.43
C LYS A 60 20.29 -5.28 -3.94
N LEU A 61 19.26 -4.91 -4.71
CA LEU A 61 19.35 -4.73 -6.16
C LEU A 61 20.36 -3.64 -6.54
N LEU A 62 20.37 -2.53 -5.80
CA LEU A 62 21.30 -1.42 -6.03
C LEU A 62 22.75 -1.84 -5.77
N ASP A 63 22.99 -2.59 -4.69
CA ASP A 63 24.33 -3.06 -4.31
C ASP A 63 24.87 -4.14 -5.25
N SER A 64 24.00 -5.04 -5.71
CA SER A 64 24.42 -6.22 -6.46
C SER A 64 24.58 -5.97 -7.96
N GLN A 65 23.76 -5.08 -8.53
CA GLN A 65 23.77 -4.76 -9.96
C GLN A 65 23.62 -3.24 -10.19
N PRO A 66 24.62 -2.42 -9.79
CA PRO A 66 24.57 -0.98 -9.95
C PRO A 66 24.67 -0.60 -11.43
N SER A 67 23.53 -0.42 -12.08
CA SER A 67 23.42 0.11 -13.43
C SER A 67 22.54 1.36 -13.43
N ALA A 68 22.66 2.19 -14.48
CA ALA A 68 21.77 3.35 -14.65
C ALA A 68 20.28 2.94 -14.69
N GLY A 69 19.98 1.79 -15.31
CA GLY A 69 18.63 1.22 -15.34
C GLY A 69 18.13 0.76 -13.98
N THR A 70 18.96 0.06 -13.21
CA THR A 70 18.63 -0.39 -11.85
C THR A 70 18.32 0.79 -10.94
N ARG A 71 19.16 1.84 -10.99
CA ARG A 71 18.97 3.06 -10.19
C ARG A 71 17.68 3.79 -10.54
N ALA A 72 17.35 3.91 -11.82
CA ALA A 72 16.10 4.51 -12.27
C ALA A 72 14.89 3.69 -11.81
N GLY A 73 14.93 2.36 -11.99
CA GLY A 73 13.87 1.45 -11.54
C GLY A 73 13.63 1.54 -10.03
N VAL A 74 14.69 1.48 -9.23
CA VAL A 74 14.61 1.62 -7.76
C VAL A 74 14.04 2.98 -7.37
N PHE A 75 14.41 4.07 -8.05
CA PHE A 75 13.84 5.39 -7.77
C PHE A 75 12.33 5.43 -7.97
N PHE A 76 11.82 4.96 -9.12
CA PHE A 76 10.38 4.99 -9.40
C PHE A 76 9.58 4.10 -8.45
N ILE A 77 10.09 2.91 -8.13
CA ILE A 77 9.41 1.99 -7.20
C ILE A 77 9.39 2.59 -5.78
N SER A 78 10.53 3.09 -5.29
CA SER A 78 10.60 3.73 -3.97
C SER A 78 9.72 4.99 -3.87
N LEU A 79 9.64 5.79 -4.95
CA LEU A 79 8.74 6.93 -5.03
C LEU A 79 7.27 6.51 -4.94
N ALA A 80 6.88 5.45 -5.66
CA ALA A 80 5.53 4.91 -5.61
C ALA A 80 5.17 4.42 -4.19
N PHE A 81 6.11 3.74 -3.50
CA PHE A 81 5.91 3.35 -2.09
C PHE A 81 5.79 4.56 -1.17
N ALA A 82 6.61 5.59 -1.34
CA ALA A 82 6.53 6.80 -0.53
C ALA A 82 5.18 7.50 -0.72
N LEU A 83 4.71 7.65 -1.96
CA LEU A 83 3.41 8.23 -2.26
C LEU A 83 2.26 7.38 -1.71
N ALA A 84 2.33 6.06 -1.85
CA ALA A 84 1.33 5.15 -1.29
C ALA A 84 1.25 5.27 0.23
N GLN A 85 2.39 5.30 0.92
CA GLN A 85 2.44 5.42 2.38
C GLN A 85 1.90 6.78 2.86
N LEU A 86 2.25 7.86 2.16
CA LEU A 86 1.69 9.18 2.42
C LEU A 86 0.17 9.18 2.21
N GLY A 87 -0.31 8.64 1.09
CA GLY A 87 -1.73 8.55 0.78
C GLY A 87 -2.52 7.76 1.82
N VAL A 88 -2.01 6.60 2.25
CA VAL A 88 -2.64 5.78 3.30
C VAL A 88 -2.62 6.51 4.63
N ASN A 89 -1.52 7.16 5.02
CA ASN A 89 -1.44 7.89 6.27
C ASN A 89 -2.39 9.10 6.29
N ILE A 90 -2.52 9.83 5.17
CA ILE A 90 -3.47 10.94 5.03
C ILE A 90 -4.91 10.41 5.09
N ALA A 91 -5.25 9.38 4.32
CA ALA A 91 -6.60 8.84 4.27
C ALA A 91 -7.01 8.17 5.59
N ALA A 92 -6.09 7.50 6.29
CA ALA A 92 -6.37 6.77 7.52
C ALA A 92 -6.35 7.68 8.76
N ASN A 93 -5.38 8.59 8.85
CA ASN A 93 -5.16 9.37 10.07
C ASN A 93 -5.63 10.82 9.93
N SER A 94 -5.41 11.48 8.79
CA SER A 94 -5.77 12.90 8.64
C SER A 94 -7.26 13.13 8.41
N ILE A 95 -7.94 12.27 7.64
CA ILE A 95 -9.40 12.38 7.43
C ILE A 95 -10.14 12.08 8.75
N SER A 96 -9.76 11.00 9.43
CA SER A 96 -10.37 10.61 10.71
C SER A 96 -10.15 11.68 11.78
N ALA A 97 -8.95 12.27 11.88
CA ALA A 97 -8.68 13.36 12.84
C ALA A 97 -9.43 14.65 12.51
N GLY A 98 -9.62 14.97 11.22
CA GLY A 98 -10.39 16.14 10.79
C GLY A 98 -11.88 16.03 11.11
N SER A 99 -12.46 14.83 10.94
CA SER A 99 -13.86 14.56 11.27
C SER A 99 -14.12 14.72 12.79
N ASP A 100 -13.19 14.24 13.63
CA ASP A 100 -13.26 14.41 15.09
C ASP A 100 -13.06 15.87 15.55
N LEU A 101 -12.16 16.64 14.91
CA LEU A 101 -11.90 18.03 15.29
C LEU A 101 -13.07 18.97 14.95
N THR A 102 -13.73 18.74 13.81
CA THR A 102 -14.88 19.54 13.36
C THR A 102 -16.13 19.27 14.21
N ALA A 103 -16.21 18.10 14.88
CA ALA A 103 -17.27 17.79 15.82
C ALA A 103 -17.12 18.53 17.18
N LEU A 104 -15.89 18.97 17.53
CA LEU A 104 -15.61 19.74 18.75
C LEU A 104 -15.84 21.26 18.59
N LEU A 105 -15.80 21.78 17.36
CA LEU A 105 -16.07 23.18 17.01
C LEU A 105 -16.92 23.22 15.71
N PRO A 106 -18.26 23.18 15.82
CA PRO A 106 -19.15 23.13 14.66
C PRO A 106 -19.18 24.44 13.85
#